data_AF-A0A2N1MAB6-F1
#
_entry.id   AF-A0A2N1MAB6-F1
#
_cell.length_a   1.000
_cell.length_b   1.000
_cell.length_c   1.000
_cell.angle_alpha   90.00
_cell.angle_beta   90.00
_cell.angle_gamma   90.00
#
_symmetry.space_group_name_H-M   'P 1'
#
loop_
_entity.id
_entity.type
_entity.pdbx_description
1 polymer ?
#
loop_
_entity_poly.entity_id
_entity_poly.type
_entity_poly.pdbx_seq_one_letter_code
_entity_poly.pdbx_strand_id
1 'polypeptide(L)'
;MSYICDVRDPIADLTFYIDESLVDNGLESYSISFGFAQAYEISPKVIFILTCQYWPSSYHAESLAILTALIVAPLNANITIYTNNQNIIDI
;
A
#
# COMPACT_ATOMS: atom_id res chain seq x y z
N MET A 1 -0.03 -14.11 -11.94
CA MET A 1 -0.47 -13.32 -10.78
C MET A 1 -0.74 -14.27 -9.63
N SER A 2 0.07 -14.24 -8.56
CA SER A 2 -0.22 -14.95 -7.32
C SER A 2 -0.90 -13.96 -6.39
N TYR A 3 -2.11 -14.26 -5.93
CA TYR A 3 -2.82 -13.42 -4.97
C TYR A 3 -2.21 -13.56 -3.57
N ILE A 4 -2.41 -12.56 -2.72
CA ILE A 4 -1.86 -12.53 -1.36
C ILE A 4 -2.50 -13.61 -0.46
N CYS A 5 -3.69 -14.10 -0.79
CA CYS A 5 -4.30 -15.27 -0.16
C CYS A 5 -4.90 -16.23 -1.21
N ASP A 6 -4.98 -17.52 -0.84
CA ASP A 6 -5.56 -18.57 -1.68
C ASP A 6 -7.06 -18.30 -1.88
N VAL A 7 -7.57 -18.52 -3.10
CA VAL A 7 -8.96 -18.22 -3.55
C VAL A 7 -10.00 -19.14 -2.86
N ARG A 8 -9.60 -19.88 -1.83
CA ARG A 8 -10.39 -20.89 -1.13
C ARG A 8 -11.03 -20.42 0.17
N ASP A 9 -10.63 -19.26 0.70
CA ASP A 9 -11.32 -18.67 1.85
C ASP A 9 -12.49 -17.79 1.38
N PRO A 10 -13.73 -18.07 1.84
CA PRO A 10 -14.94 -17.46 1.26
C PRO A 10 -15.07 -15.96 1.52
N ILE A 11 -14.31 -15.40 2.47
CA ILE A 11 -14.11 -13.96 2.72
C ILE A 11 -12.71 -13.83 3.35
N ALA A 12 -11.77 -13.16 2.67
CA ALA A 12 -10.45 -12.87 3.23
C ALA A 12 -10.49 -11.52 3.94
N ASP A 13 -10.24 -11.49 5.25
CA ASP A 13 -10.01 -10.27 6.01
C ASP A 13 -8.53 -9.87 5.90
N LEU A 14 -8.22 -8.83 5.14
CA LEU A 14 -6.86 -8.37 4.91
C LEU A 14 -6.61 -7.04 5.62
N THR A 15 -5.51 -6.97 6.37
CA THR A 15 -5.03 -5.73 6.95
C THR A 15 -3.77 -5.27 6.22
N PHE A 16 -3.77 -4.03 5.75
CA PHE A 16 -2.62 -3.38 5.14
C PHE A 16 -2.21 -2.17 5.97
N TYR A 17 -0.92 -2.03 6.21
CA TYR A 17 -0.30 -0.81 6.73
C TYR A 17 0.38 -0.13 5.56
N ILE A 18 -0.05 1.08 5.23
CA ILE A 18 0.57 1.90 4.19
C ILE A 18 1.46 2.96 4.84
N ASP A 19 2.49 3.37 4.11
CA ASP A 19 3.37 4.47 4.52
C ASP A 19 4.07 5.04 3.29
N GLU A 20 4.45 6.31 3.37
CA GLU A 20 5.27 6.99 2.39
C GLU A 20 6.57 7.54 2.98
N SER A 21 7.56 7.70 2.12
CA SER A 21 8.83 8.30 2.51
C SER A 21 9.39 9.15 1.39
N LEU A 22 9.75 10.39 1.72
CA LEU A 22 10.49 11.26 0.80
C LEU A 22 11.91 10.71 0.63
N VAL A 23 12.32 10.52 -0.61
CA VAL A 23 13.65 10.03 -0.96
C VAL A 23 14.45 11.15 -1.60
N ASP A 24 15.47 11.60 -0.87
CA ASP A 24 16.48 12.53 -1.37
C ASP A 24 17.64 11.73 -1.99
N ASN A 25 17.76 11.83 -3.30
CA ASN A 25 18.81 11.17 -4.08
C ASN A 25 20.01 12.08 -4.38
N GLY A 26 20.08 13.28 -3.78
CA GLY A 26 21.11 14.28 -4.08
C GLY A 26 20.97 14.90 -5.48
N LEU A 27 19.79 14.79 -6.08
CA LEU A 27 19.42 15.37 -7.38
C LEU A 27 18.59 16.64 -7.20
N GLU A 28 18.46 17.45 -8.25
CA GLU A 28 17.61 18.66 -8.21
C GLU A 28 16.11 18.38 -7.99
N SER A 29 15.68 17.12 -8.16
CA SER A 29 14.31 16.68 -7.93
C SER A 29 14.23 15.62 -6.84
N TYR A 30 13.30 15.81 -5.91
CA TYR A 30 12.94 14.80 -4.92
C TYR A 30 12.10 13.69 -5.54
N SER A 31 12.25 12.48 -5.01
CA SER A 31 11.38 11.33 -5.31
C SER A 31 10.60 10.94 -4.07
N ILE A 32 9.51 10.19 -4.23
CA ILE A 32 8.74 9.68 -3.11
C ILE A 32 8.55 8.18 -3.25
N SER A 33 8.84 7.45 -2.19
CA SER A 33 8.53 6.04 -2.06
C SER A 33 7.21 5.86 -1.34
N PHE A 34 6.47 4.84 -1.73
CA PHE A 34 5.26 4.39 -1.05
C PHE A 34 5.25 2.87 -1.02
N GLY A 35 4.52 2.33 -0.06
CA GLY A 35 4.42 0.90 0.07
C GLY A 35 3.30 0.46 0.97
N PHE A 36 3.16 -0.86 1.06
CA PHE A 36 2.31 -1.48 2.06
C PHE A 36 2.95 -2.73 2.64
N ALA A 37 2.65 -2.99 3.90
CA ALA A 37 2.87 -4.28 4.54
C ALA A 37 1.50 -4.92 4.81
N GLN A 38 1.29 -6.10 4.24
CA GLN A 38 0.13 -6.91 4.56
C GLN A 38 0.40 -7.73 5.83
N ALA A 39 -0.55 -7.67 6.75
CA ALA A 39 -0.50 -8.38 8.01
C ALA A 39 -1.78 -9.21 8.17
N TYR A 40 -1.75 -10.45 7.70
CA TYR A 40 -2.73 -11.47 8.10
C TYR A 40 -1.99 -12.62 8.74
N GLU A 41 -2.47 -13.08 9.90
CA GLU A 41 -1.74 -14.05 10.74
C GLU A 41 -1.46 -15.38 10.02
N ILE A 42 -2.31 -15.75 9.07
CA ILE A 42 -2.25 -17.03 8.34
C ILE A 42 -1.65 -16.84 6.93
N SER A 43 -1.45 -15.60 6.47
CA SER A 43 -0.89 -15.28 5.14
C SER A 43 0.61 -15.05 5.24
N PRO A 44 1.39 -15.38 4.19
CA PRO A 44 2.73 -14.81 4.04
C PRO A 44 2.66 -13.29 4.12
N LYS A 45 3.55 -12.70 4.95
CA LYS A 45 3.73 -11.26 5.02
C LYS A 45 4.19 -10.75 3.66
N VAL A 46 3.37 -9.93 3.01
CA VAL A 46 3.73 -9.29 1.75
C VAL A 46 4.14 -7.87 2.04
N ILE A 47 5.34 -7.51 1.60
CA ILE A 47 5.85 -6.14 1.62
C ILE A 47 5.98 -5.70 0.17
N PHE A 48 5.36 -4.57 -0.14
CA PHE A 48 5.41 -3.94 -1.45
C PHE A 48 5.94 -2.52 -1.29
N ILE A 49 6.90 -2.13 -2.13
CA ILE A 49 7.50 -0.79 -2.12
C ILE A 49 7.73 -0.37 -3.58
N LEU A 50 7.35 0.86 -3.90
CA LEU A 50 7.64 1.52 -5.16
C LEU A 50 8.15 2.94 -4.92
N THR A 51 8.92 3.46 -5.86
CA THR A 51 9.43 4.83 -5.85
C THR A 51 9.01 5.56 -7.10
N CYS A 52 8.36 6.71 -6.94
CA CYS A 52 8.02 7.62 -8.02
C CYS A 52 9.04 8.77 -8.07
N GLN A 53 9.68 8.96 -9.22
CA GLN A 53 10.71 9.99 -9.42
C GLN A 53 10.13 11.39 -9.64
N TYR A 54 8.83 11.48 -9.95
CA TYR A 54 8.19 12.69 -10.41
C TYR A 54 7.00 13.00 -9.50
N TRP A 55 6.90 14.28 -9.08
CA TRP A 55 5.75 14.85 -8.38
C TRP A 55 5.58 14.23 -6.98
N PRO A 56 6.60 14.38 -6.11
CA PRO A 56 6.59 13.83 -4.78
C PRO A 56 5.57 14.58 -3.92
N SER A 57 4.46 13.92 -3.59
CA SER A 57 3.49 14.41 -2.62
C SER A 57 3.02 13.24 -1.78
N SER A 58 2.94 13.47 -0.46
CA SER A 58 2.53 12.45 0.51
C SER A 58 1.15 11.88 0.17
N TYR A 59 0.19 12.77 -0.11
CA TYR A 59 -1.14 12.41 -0.58
C TYR A 59 -1.13 11.52 -1.83
N HIS A 60 -0.31 11.86 -2.83
CA HIS A 60 -0.21 11.09 -4.08
C HIS A 60 0.40 9.71 -3.83
N ALA A 61 1.45 9.65 -3.02
CA ALA A 61 2.17 8.43 -2.66
C ALA A 61 1.26 7.43 -1.95
N GLU A 62 0.54 7.85 -0.91
CA GLU A 62 -0.36 6.96 -0.19
C GLU A 62 -1.65 6.63 -0.94
N SER A 63 -2.16 7.53 -1.80
CA SER A 63 -3.25 7.19 -2.72
C SER A 63 -2.87 6.02 -3.63
N LEU A 64 -1.62 5.99 -4.11
CA LEU A 64 -1.10 4.86 -4.89
C LEU A 64 -0.86 3.62 -4.03
N ALA A 65 -0.46 3.77 -2.76
CA ALA A 65 -0.37 2.65 -1.82
C ALA A 65 -1.73 1.98 -1.60
N ILE A 66 -2.81 2.77 -1.44
CA ILE A 66 -4.19 2.26 -1.36
C ILE A 66 -4.57 1.54 -2.64
N LEU A 67 -4.39 2.21 -3.80
CA LEU A 67 -4.76 1.63 -5.09
C LEU A 67 -4.05 0.30 -5.33
N THR A 68 -2.75 0.23 -5.04
CA THR A 68 -1.98 -1.00 -5.21
C THR A 68 -2.42 -2.10 -4.23
N ALA A 69 -2.74 -1.77 -2.97
CA ALA A 69 -3.31 -2.72 -2.01
C ALA A 69 -4.65 -3.31 -2.49
N LEU A 70 -5.52 -2.48 -3.09
CA LEU A 70 -6.79 -2.93 -3.68
C LEU A 70 -6.60 -3.81 -4.91
N ILE A 71 -5.60 -3.51 -5.77
CA ILE A 71 -5.31 -4.31 -6.98
C ILE A 71 -4.81 -5.71 -6.64
N VAL A 72 -4.01 -5.85 -5.58
CA VAL A 72 -3.45 -7.15 -5.18
C VAL A 72 -4.39 -7.99 -4.30
N ALA A 73 -5.41 -7.34 -3.72
CA ALA A 73 -6.41 -8.03 -2.91
C ALA A 73 -7.30 -8.93 -3.79
N PRO A 74 -7.76 -10.08 -3.26
CA PRO A 74 -8.72 -10.90 -3.96
C PRO A 74 -10.07 -10.21 -4.08
N LEU A 75 -10.86 -10.66 -5.05
CA LEU A 75 -12.24 -10.24 -5.19
C LEU A 75 -13.04 -10.60 -3.92
N ASN A 76 -13.89 -9.68 -3.46
CA ASN A 76 -14.73 -9.83 -2.25
C ASN A 76 -13.97 -9.96 -0.93
N ALA A 77 -12.68 -9.62 -0.89
CA ALA A 77 -11.95 -9.48 0.37
C ALA A 77 -12.46 -8.26 1.15
N ASN A 78 -12.48 -8.39 2.47
CA ASN A 78 -12.70 -7.27 3.38
C ASN A 78 -11.34 -6.66 3.72
N ILE A 79 -11.15 -5.38 3.43
CA ILE A 79 -9.83 -4.75 3.45
C ILE A 79 -9.85 -3.63 4.49
N THR A 80 -8.95 -3.73 5.47
CA THR A 80 -8.66 -2.67 6.44
C THR A 80 -7.31 -2.06 6.09
N ILE A 81 -7.27 -0.74 5.90
CA ILE A 81 -6.04 0.00 5.60
C ILE A 81 -5.74 0.95 6.76
N TYR A 82 -4.52 0.90 7.28
CA TYR A 82 -4.00 1.81 8.29
C TYR A 82 -2.95 2.74 7.67
N THR A 83 -3.10 4.04 7.93
CA THR A 83 -2.18 5.12 7.58
C THR A 83 -2.07 6.09 8.76
N ASN A 84 -0.97 6.83 8.85
CA ASN A 84 -0.78 7.94 9.79
C ASN A 84 -1.07 9.32 9.16
N ASN A 85 -1.45 9.38 7.88
CA ASN A 85 -1.68 10.62 7.17
C ASN A 85 -3.15 11.04 7.25
N GLN A 86 -3.40 12.10 8.01
CA GLN A 86 -4.74 12.63 8.19
C GLN A 86 -5.39 13.05 6.86
N ASN A 87 -4.60 13.52 5.88
CA ASN A 87 -5.13 13.94 4.59
C ASN A 87 -5.74 12.79 3.78
N ILE A 88 -5.32 11.54 4.03
CA ILE A 88 -5.91 10.34 3.42
C ILE A 88 -7.14 9.87 4.19
N ILE A 89 -7.11 10.00 5.52
CA ILE A 89 -8.22 9.61 6.40
C ILE A 89 -9.44 10.53 6.21
N ASP A 90 -9.20 11.83 5.95
CA ASP A 90 -10.25 12.84 5.80
C ASP A 90 -10.96 12.84 4.43
N ILE A 91 -10.61 11.92 3.52
CA ILE A 91 -11.23 11.76 2.19
C ILE A 91 -12.48 10.88 2.31
#